data_AF-A9BDQ5-F1
#
_entry.id   AF-A9BDQ5-F1
#
_cell.length_a   1.000
_cell.length_b   1.000
_cell.length_c   1.000
_cell.angle_alpha   90.00
_cell.angle_beta   90.00
_cell.angle_gamma   90.00
#
_symmetry.space_group_name_H-M   'P 1'
#
loop_
_entity.id
_entity.type
_entity.pdbx_description
1 polymer ?
#
loop_
_entity_poly.entity_id
_entity_poly.type
_entity_poly.pdbx_seq_one_letter_code
_entity_poly.pdbx_strand_id
1 'polypeptide(L)'
;MIWSTLAKRSDVDVRRIFTDQKDNSHKNCDLFGLSLSWELDGPILLDLLEKQGIPLWNNQRQENDPLVFGGGPVLTANPEPLAPFLDVVLLGDGENLLPTFINAVKEFQDLPRKEKLQNLAQIPGVYIPELYVPQYTDNGKLKAITPVNNKIPNTIIKQTWKQNTLSHSSVITPDAAWPNIYMVETVRSCPELCRFCLASYLTLPFRTASLEDGLIPAIEKGLMATQRIGLLGASVTQHPQFSELLTWLSQDRFDDIRLSISSVRAGTVNGEMTKILSNRACKSITIAIESGSERMRKVVNKKLTEEEIFMAAKYALEGGLKNLKLYGMVGLPTEEIEDVEATADLLLRLKRKTPGLRLTLGVSTFVPKAHTPFQWYGVRKEADKRLKLLAKKLKPNGINFRPESYGWSVIQALISRSDRRLAPVIALVRGSQNTLGGWKKAYKSISENDHYKLNDNTNNMAMLPSWDEVIHEDWDFSKALPWEHLQGAIKPELLMQHHQQSIDEASAMNPKT
;
A
#
# COMPACT_ATOMS: atom_id res chain seq x y z
N MET A 1 -14.94 -0.30 -5.91
CA MET A 1 -15.65 -0.37 -4.62
C MET A 1 -16.36 0.94 -4.28
N ILE A 2 -15.67 2.04 -3.96
CA ILE A 2 -16.29 3.31 -3.49
C ILE A 2 -17.43 3.78 -4.42
N TRP A 3 -17.12 4.07 -5.68
CA TRP A 3 -18.12 4.52 -6.65
C TRP A 3 -19.27 3.52 -6.79
N SER A 4 -18.97 2.22 -6.96
CA SER A 4 -20.00 1.18 -7.14
C SER A 4 -20.91 1.00 -5.92
N THR A 5 -20.42 1.28 -4.72
CA THR A 5 -21.22 1.25 -3.49
C THR A 5 -22.16 2.45 -3.45
N LEU A 6 -21.65 3.64 -3.76
CA LEU A 6 -22.45 4.87 -3.78
C LEU A 6 -23.44 4.88 -4.95
N ALA A 7 -23.10 4.34 -6.12
CA ALA A 7 -23.96 4.35 -7.30
C ALA A 7 -25.22 3.47 -7.17
N LYS A 8 -25.25 2.59 -6.16
CA LYS A 8 -26.43 1.79 -5.81
C LYS A 8 -27.40 2.51 -4.87
N ARG A 9 -27.01 3.67 -4.36
CA ARG A 9 -27.81 4.46 -3.44
C ARG A 9 -28.65 5.45 -4.24
N SER A 10 -29.97 5.41 -4.06
CA SER A 10 -30.89 6.35 -4.70
C SER A 10 -30.93 7.72 -4.04
N ASP A 11 -30.31 7.86 -2.86
CA ASP A 11 -30.37 9.03 -2.01
C ASP A 11 -29.12 9.92 -2.10
N VAL A 12 -28.22 9.66 -3.07
CA VAL A 12 -27.01 10.45 -3.36
C VAL A 12 -26.79 10.56 -4.87
N ASP A 13 -26.33 11.72 -5.36
CA ASP A 13 -25.77 11.84 -6.72
C ASP A 13 -24.26 11.59 -6.66
N VAL A 14 -23.79 10.50 -7.26
CA VAL A 14 -22.36 10.16 -7.29
C VAL A 14 -21.81 10.23 -8.72
N ARG A 15 -20.73 10.98 -8.87
CA ARG A 15 -19.97 11.09 -10.12
C ARG A 15 -18.55 10.57 -9.93
N ARG A 16 -17.93 10.14 -11.02
CA ARG A 16 -16.49 9.88 -11.08
C ARG A 16 -15.86 11.00 -11.87
N ILE A 17 -14.63 11.33 -11.53
CA ILE A 17 -13.83 12.29 -12.29
C ILE A 17 -12.75 11.51 -13.01
N PHE A 18 -12.71 11.65 -14.32
CA PHE A 18 -11.63 11.16 -15.16
C PHE A 18 -10.57 12.26 -15.32
N THR A 19 -9.29 11.89 -15.28
CA THR A 19 -8.19 12.87 -15.39
C THR A 19 -7.74 13.09 -16.83
N ASP A 20 -8.11 12.17 -17.70
CA ASP A 20 -7.78 12.07 -19.12
C ASP A 20 -8.97 12.38 -20.03
N GLN A 21 -10.17 12.54 -19.46
CA GLN A 21 -11.40 12.91 -20.16
C GLN A 21 -12.02 14.14 -19.49
N LYS A 22 -12.77 14.93 -20.28
CA LYS A 22 -13.54 16.06 -19.76
C LYS A 22 -14.97 15.59 -19.50
N ASP A 23 -15.33 15.46 -18.23
CA ASP A 23 -16.73 15.53 -17.82
C ASP A 23 -17.18 16.99 -17.73
N ASN A 24 -18.48 17.22 -17.84
CA ASN A 24 -19.05 18.56 -17.66
C ASN A 24 -18.70 19.11 -16.26
N SER A 25 -18.35 20.39 -16.18
CA SER A 25 -18.07 21.07 -14.90
C SER A 25 -19.25 20.91 -13.92
N HIS A 26 -18.94 20.46 -12.70
CA HIS A 26 -19.92 20.29 -11.63
C HIS A 26 -19.85 21.51 -10.74
N LYS A 27 -20.89 22.36 -10.77
CA LYS A 27 -20.85 23.63 -10.03
C LYS A 27 -21.04 23.45 -8.52
N ASN A 28 -21.72 22.40 -8.06
CA ASN A 28 -21.97 22.13 -6.64
C ASN A 28 -21.72 20.65 -6.33
N CYS A 29 -20.83 20.35 -5.40
CA CYS A 29 -20.69 19.03 -4.76
C CYS A 29 -20.58 19.23 -3.25
N ASP A 30 -21.24 18.38 -2.46
CA ASP A 30 -21.15 18.43 -1.00
C ASP A 30 -19.91 17.70 -0.47
N LEU A 31 -19.46 16.68 -1.21
CA LEU A 31 -18.34 15.81 -0.87
C LEU A 31 -17.41 15.63 -2.07
N PHE A 32 -16.10 15.74 -1.84
CA PHE A 32 -15.06 15.43 -2.81
C PHE A 32 -14.15 14.33 -2.25
N GLY A 33 -14.12 13.15 -2.89
CA GLY A 33 -13.48 11.96 -2.33
C GLY A 33 -12.35 11.40 -3.18
N LEU A 34 -11.25 10.97 -2.54
CA LEU A 34 -10.16 10.24 -3.21
C LEU A 34 -9.73 8.99 -2.42
N SER A 35 -9.35 7.93 -3.13
CA SER A 35 -8.69 6.76 -2.53
C SER A 35 -7.24 6.72 -2.96
N LEU A 36 -6.32 6.81 -1.98
CA LEU A 36 -4.88 6.87 -2.22
C LEU A 36 -4.27 5.47 -2.03
N SER A 37 -3.77 4.91 -3.15
CA SER A 37 -3.10 3.62 -3.15
C SER A 37 -1.59 3.75 -3.04
N TRP A 38 -1.01 4.88 -3.51
CA TRP A 38 0.43 5.14 -3.49
C TRP A 38 0.72 6.51 -2.87
N GLU A 39 1.82 6.63 -2.14
CA GLU A 39 2.20 7.88 -1.48
C GLU A 39 2.42 9.03 -2.48
N LEU A 40 2.93 8.70 -3.67
CA LEU A 40 3.20 9.65 -4.75
C LEU A 40 1.92 10.23 -5.38
N ASP A 41 0.74 9.69 -5.06
CA ASP A 41 -0.54 10.24 -5.52
C ASP A 41 -0.94 11.50 -4.73
N GLY A 42 -0.22 11.86 -3.66
CA GLY A 42 -0.49 13.04 -2.84
C GLY A 42 -0.61 14.35 -3.64
N PRO A 43 0.37 14.74 -4.48
CA PRO A 43 0.25 15.91 -5.35
C PRO A 43 -0.93 15.87 -6.33
N ILE A 44 -1.38 14.67 -6.75
CA ILE A 44 -2.53 14.52 -7.66
C ILE A 44 -3.81 15.01 -6.98
N LEU A 45 -3.98 14.78 -5.68
CA LEU A 45 -5.11 15.33 -4.91
C LEU A 45 -5.18 16.85 -5.06
N LEU A 46 -4.06 17.54 -4.90
CA LEU A 46 -4.01 19.00 -4.97
C LEU A 46 -4.30 19.51 -6.38
N ASP A 47 -3.78 18.84 -7.41
CA ASP A 47 -4.11 19.15 -8.81
C ASP A 47 -5.61 19.00 -9.10
N LEU A 48 -6.26 18.01 -8.49
CA LEU A 48 -7.69 17.81 -8.62
C LEU A 48 -8.50 18.88 -7.88
N LEU A 49 -8.12 19.24 -6.66
CA LEU A 49 -8.78 20.30 -5.89
C LEU A 49 -8.73 21.64 -6.63
N GLU A 50 -7.56 22.02 -7.14
CA GLU A 50 -7.38 23.25 -7.91
C GLU A 50 -8.26 23.27 -9.17
N LYS A 51 -8.31 22.15 -9.92
CA LYS A 51 -9.17 22.03 -11.11
C LYS A 51 -10.67 22.15 -10.80
N GLN A 52 -11.09 21.77 -9.60
CA GLN A 52 -12.48 21.90 -9.16
C GLN A 52 -12.75 23.24 -8.45
N GLY A 53 -11.76 24.13 -8.32
CA GLY A 53 -11.91 25.38 -7.58
C GLY A 53 -12.08 25.19 -6.07
N ILE A 54 -11.69 24.04 -5.53
CA ILE A 54 -11.76 23.74 -4.09
C ILE A 54 -10.46 24.22 -3.43
N PRO A 55 -10.51 25.00 -2.33
CA PRO A 55 -9.31 25.41 -1.61
C PRO A 55 -8.42 24.21 -1.20
N LEU A 56 -7.13 24.33 -1.47
CA LEU A 56 -6.15 23.25 -1.25
C LEU A 56 -6.05 22.87 0.22
N TRP A 57 -5.92 23.88 1.09
CA TRP A 57 -5.76 23.72 2.52
C TRP A 57 -7.12 23.65 3.19
N ASN A 58 -7.30 22.69 4.10
CA ASN A 58 -8.57 22.50 4.81
C ASN A 58 -9.01 23.76 5.58
N ASN A 59 -8.07 24.48 6.19
CA ASN A 59 -8.32 25.71 6.94
C ASN A 59 -8.69 26.94 6.06
N GLN A 60 -8.62 26.82 4.73
CA GLN A 60 -9.07 27.86 3.80
C GLN A 60 -10.51 27.62 3.30
N ARG A 61 -11.07 26.44 3.58
CA ARG A 61 -12.41 26.05 3.16
C ARG A 61 -13.47 26.74 4.02
N GLN A 62 -14.48 27.26 3.35
CA GLN A 62 -15.62 27.95 3.93
C GLN A 62 -16.81 26.99 4.12
N GLU A 63 -17.92 27.51 4.65
CA GLU A 63 -19.12 26.73 4.94
C GLU A 63 -19.71 26.03 3.70
N ASN A 64 -19.66 26.70 2.54
CA ASN A 64 -20.23 26.20 1.29
C ASN A 64 -19.26 25.35 0.45
N ASP A 65 -18.00 25.23 0.87
CA ASP A 65 -17.03 24.37 0.17
C ASP A 65 -17.28 22.89 0.52
N PRO A 66 -17.10 21.95 -0.43
CA PRO A 66 -17.24 20.52 -0.15
C PRO A 66 -16.37 20.07 1.02
N LEU A 67 -16.82 19.01 1.72
CA LEU A 67 -15.90 18.25 2.56
C LEU A 67 -15.02 17.38 1.66
N VAL A 68 -13.71 17.60 1.73
CA VAL A 68 -12.71 16.77 1.06
C VAL A 68 -12.38 15.59 1.96
N PHE A 69 -12.69 14.38 1.50
CA PHE A 69 -12.42 13.16 2.25
C PHE A 69 -11.49 12.21 1.50
N GLY A 70 -10.71 11.43 2.26
CA GLY A 70 -9.76 10.47 1.71
C GLY A 70 -9.83 9.13 2.42
N GLY A 71 -9.41 8.07 1.72
CA GLY A 71 -9.16 6.76 2.34
C GLY A 71 -8.13 5.95 1.55
N GLY A 72 -7.96 4.68 1.92
CA GLY A 72 -7.01 3.77 1.28
C GLY A 72 -5.78 3.49 2.16
N PRO A 73 -4.89 2.58 1.72
CA PRO A 73 -3.80 2.08 2.54
C PRO A 73 -2.80 3.17 2.96
N VAL A 74 -2.53 4.16 2.10
CA VAL A 74 -1.61 5.27 2.41
C VAL A 74 -2.14 6.09 3.58
N LEU A 75 -3.38 6.57 3.48
CA LEU A 75 -4.00 7.39 4.52
C LEU A 75 -4.34 6.61 5.78
N THR A 76 -4.61 5.31 5.64
CA THR A 76 -4.81 4.43 6.81
C THR A 76 -3.49 4.19 7.56
N ALA A 77 -2.36 4.18 6.85
CA ALA A 77 -1.04 3.98 7.45
C ALA A 77 -0.47 5.25 8.07
N ASN A 78 -0.43 6.35 7.31
CA ASN A 78 0.04 7.63 7.80
C ASN A 78 -0.61 8.78 7.00
N PRO A 79 -1.69 9.39 7.50
CA PRO A 79 -2.35 10.51 6.83
C PRO A 79 -1.64 11.85 7.07
N GLU A 80 -0.76 11.98 8.07
CA GLU A 80 -0.24 13.27 8.53
C GLU A 80 0.43 14.14 7.45
N PRO A 81 1.22 13.60 6.50
CA PRO A 81 1.77 14.41 5.41
C PRO A 81 0.71 15.10 4.55
N LEU A 82 -0.49 14.50 4.45
CA LEU A 82 -1.61 14.98 3.62
C LEU A 82 -2.77 15.55 4.44
N ALA A 83 -2.73 15.40 5.76
CA ALA A 83 -3.76 15.83 6.69
C ALA A 83 -4.14 17.32 6.53
N PRO A 84 -3.21 18.26 6.25
CA PRO A 84 -3.57 19.66 5.99
C PRO A 84 -4.42 19.90 4.73
N PHE A 85 -4.55 18.91 3.84
CA PHE A 85 -5.36 18.99 2.61
C PHE A 85 -6.69 18.24 2.71
N LEU A 86 -6.96 17.57 3.83
CA LEU A 86 -8.15 16.71 4.00
C LEU A 86 -9.00 17.24 5.16
N ASP A 87 -10.32 17.25 4.98
CA ASP A 87 -11.27 17.49 6.07
C ASP A 87 -11.55 16.20 6.84
N VAL A 88 -11.61 15.07 6.12
CA VAL A 88 -11.97 13.77 6.67
C VAL A 88 -11.06 12.68 6.11
N VAL A 89 -10.63 11.76 6.97
CA VAL A 89 -9.91 10.54 6.59
C VAL A 89 -10.66 9.32 7.09
N LEU A 90 -10.96 8.38 6.19
CA LEU A 90 -11.60 7.11 6.49
C LEU A 90 -10.52 6.02 6.62
N LEU A 91 -10.38 5.47 7.81
CA LEU A 91 -9.32 4.51 8.15
C LEU A 91 -9.81 3.05 8.02
N GLY A 92 -9.08 2.26 7.26
CA GLY A 92 -9.33 0.83 7.08
C GLY A 92 -10.33 0.52 5.98
N ASP A 93 -11.15 -0.50 6.21
CA ASP A 93 -12.09 -1.01 5.20
C ASP A 93 -13.33 -0.13 5.05
N GLY A 94 -13.64 0.23 3.80
CA GLY A 94 -14.69 1.20 3.48
C GLY A 94 -16.09 0.59 3.41
N GLU A 95 -16.25 -0.73 3.37
CA GLU A 95 -17.52 -1.39 3.08
C GLU A 95 -18.63 -1.02 4.06
N ASN A 96 -18.32 -0.93 5.36
CA ASN A 96 -19.25 -0.40 6.38
C ASN A 96 -19.05 1.09 6.63
N LEU A 97 -17.79 1.54 6.67
CA LEU A 97 -17.44 2.89 7.09
C LEU A 97 -17.98 3.95 6.12
N LEU A 98 -17.92 3.71 4.82
CA LEU A 98 -18.37 4.68 3.82
C LEU A 98 -19.90 4.91 3.89
N PRO A 99 -20.78 3.88 3.89
CA PRO A 99 -22.20 4.10 4.11
C PRO A 99 -22.53 4.84 5.42
N THR A 100 -21.87 4.47 6.53
CA THR A 100 -22.06 5.14 7.83
C THR A 100 -21.66 6.61 7.76
N PHE A 101 -20.50 6.91 7.18
CA PHE A 101 -20.03 8.27 6.98
C PHE A 101 -21.01 9.10 6.15
N ILE A 102 -21.48 8.58 5.01
CA ILE A 102 -22.43 9.28 4.14
C ILE A 102 -23.75 9.55 4.86
N ASN A 103 -24.27 8.60 5.63
CA ASN A 103 -25.49 8.80 6.41
C ASN A 103 -25.33 9.92 7.44
N ALA A 104 -24.19 9.95 8.14
CA ALA A 104 -23.91 10.97 9.13
C ALA A 104 -23.72 12.36 8.51
N VAL A 105 -23.06 12.47 7.35
CA VAL A 105 -22.95 13.75 6.63
C VAL A 105 -24.34 14.32 6.31
N LYS A 106 -25.28 13.47 5.88
CA LYS A 106 -26.66 13.88 5.62
C LYS A 106 -27.40 14.28 6.89
N GLU A 107 -27.23 13.51 7.97
CA GLU A 107 -27.84 13.81 9.28
C GLU A 107 -27.42 15.18 9.80
N PHE A 108 -26.15 15.54 9.60
CA PHE A 108 -25.55 16.79 10.08
C PHE A 108 -25.51 17.90 9.02
N GLN A 109 -26.20 17.76 7.89
CA GLN A 109 -26.05 18.65 6.73
C GLN A 109 -26.31 20.12 7.06
N ASP A 110 -27.30 20.38 7.92
CA ASP A 110 -27.75 21.73 8.33
C ASP A 110 -26.92 22.32 9.48
N LEU A 111 -25.97 21.56 10.03
CA LEU A 111 -25.08 22.05 11.07
C LEU A 111 -23.93 22.86 10.46
N PRO A 112 -23.43 23.90 11.16
CA PRO A 112 -22.20 24.58 10.79
C PRO A 112 -21.04 23.59 10.60
N ARG A 113 -20.16 23.83 9.64
CA ARG A 113 -19.06 22.94 9.24
C ARG A 113 -18.27 22.43 10.44
N LYS A 114 -17.93 23.32 11.37
CA LYS A 114 -17.18 22.96 12.58
C LYS A 114 -17.93 21.95 13.46
N GLU A 115 -19.22 22.14 13.67
CA GLU A 115 -20.06 21.22 14.46
C GLU A 115 -20.26 19.90 13.72
N LYS A 116 -20.49 19.96 12.41
CA LYS A 116 -20.56 18.78 11.52
C LYS A 116 -19.29 17.93 11.65
N LEU A 117 -18.11 18.52 11.55
CA LEU A 117 -16.82 17.83 11.70
C LEU A 117 -16.64 17.22 13.10
N GLN A 118 -17.05 17.93 14.17
CA GLN A 118 -16.98 17.40 15.54
C GLN A 118 -17.89 16.18 15.75
N ASN A 119 -19.08 16.18 15.15
CA ASN A 119 -19.99 15.04 15.20
C ASN A 119 -19.47 13.86 14.36
N LEU A 120 -18.93 14.12 13.17
CA LEU A 120 -18.31 13.10 12.33
C LEU A 120 -17.12 12.41 13.02
N ALA A 121 -16.34 13.15 13.83
CA ALA A 121 -15.22 12.60 14.61
C ALA A 121 -15.63 11.55 15.65
N GLN A 122 -16.91 11.44 16.00
CA GLN A 122 -17.41 10.42 16.92
C GLN A 122 -17.59 9.05 16.25
N ILE A 123 -17.56 8.99 14.91
CA ILE A 123 -17.75 7.77 14.15
C ILE A 123 -16.45 6.95 14.16
N PRO A 124 -16.45 5.69 14.63
CA PRO A 124 -15.26 4.85 14.61
C PRO A 124 -14.64 4.75 13.20
N GLY A 125 -13.35 5.05 13.10
CA GLY A 125 -12.59 5.04 11.84
C GLY A 125 -12.64 6.34 11.04
N VAL A 126 -13.36 7.36 11.51
CA VAL A 126 -13.32 8.71 10.94
C VAL A 126 -12.29 9.56 11.69
N TYR A 127 -11.23 9.95 11.00
CA TYR A 127 -10.23 10.89 11.51
C TYR A 127 -10.45 12.26 10.88
N ILE A 128 -10.53 13.30 11.73
CA ILE A 128 -10.72 14.70 11.31
C ILE A 128 -9.43 15.49 11.63
N PRO A 129 -8.54 15.73 10.65
CA PRO A 129 -7.24 16.36 10.88
C PRO A 129 -7.25 17.63 11.73
N GLU A 130 -8.19 18.55 11.48
CA GLU A 130 -8.26 19.84 12.19
C GLU A 130 -8.52 19.69 13.69
N LEU A 131 -9.09 18.57 14.12
CA LEU A 131 -9.41 18.31 15.53
C LEU A 131 -8.25 17.69 16.30
N TYR A 132 -7.07 17.55 15.67
CA TYR A 132 -5.85 17.03 16.29
C TYR A 132 -4.69 17.99 16.03
N VAL A 133 -3.98 18.35 17.11
CA VAL A 133 -2.91 19.35 17.11
C VAL A 133 -1.57 18.65 17.33
N PRO A 134 -0.61 18.78 16.40
CA PRO A 134 0.74 18.32 16.62
C PRO A 134 1.44 19.20 17.66
N GLN A 135 2.10 18.57 18.62
CA GLN A 135 2.92 19.20 19.64
C GLN A 135 4.39 18.90 19.36
N TYR A 136 5.23 19.91 19.44
CA TYR A 136 6.67 19.80 19.20
C TYR A 136 7.46 20.15 20.46
N THR A 137 8.65 19.59 20.60
CA THR A 137 9.63 20.02 21.59
C THR A 137 10.30 21.33 21.16
N ASP A 138 11.02 21.98 22.07
CA ASP A 138 11.76 23.22 21.78
C ASP A 138 12.79 23.03 20.65
N ASN A 139 13.30 21.81 20.48
CA ASN A 139 14.21 21.44 19.40
C ASN A 139 13.49 21.02 18.10
N GLY A 140 12.19 21.32 17.98
CA GLY A 140 11.40 21.04 16.78
C GLY A 140 11.09 19.57 16.53
N LYS A 141 11.31 18.66 17.50
CA LYS A 141 10.95 17.24 17.32
C LYS A 141 9.47 17.02 17.64
N LEU A 142 8.80 16.16 16.89
CA LEU A 142 7.42 15.77 17.21
C LEU A 142 7.40 15.12 18.60
N LYS A 143 6.46 15.56 19.45
CA LYS A 143 6.25 15.04 20.80
C LYS A 143 4.99 14.19 20.88
N ALA A 144 3.89 14.68 20.29
CA ALA A 144 2.60 13.99 20.26
C ALA A 144 1.67 14.66 19.23
N ILE A 145 0.60 13.98 18.87
CA ILE A 145 -0.57 14.57 18.20
C ILE A 145 -1.76 14.32 19.12
N THR A 146 -2.36 15.41 19.62
CA THR A 146 -3.40 15.33 20.65
C THR A 146 -4.70 15.97 20.18
N PRO A 147 -5.87 15.47 20.61
CA PRO A 147 -7.13 16.11 20.29
C PRO A 147 -7.20 17.55 20.83
N VAL A 148 -7.97 18.40 20.15
CA VAL A 148 -8.18 19.81 20.56
C VAL A 148 -8.92 19.97 21.89
N ASN A 149 -9.67 18.96 22.33
CA ASN A 149 -10.36 18.92 23.62
C ASN A 149 -10.78 17.47 23.98
N ASN A 150 -11.32 17.29 25.18
CA ASN A 150 -11.72 15.99 25.73
C ASN A 150 -12.98 15.35 25.10
N LYS A 151 -13.71 16.05 24.23
CA LYS A 151 -14.87 15.49 23.49
C LYS A 151 -14.44 14.75 22.23
N ILE A 152 -13.21 14.97 21.77
CA ILE A 152 -12.67 14.30 20.60
C ILE A 152 -11.91 13.05 21.05
N PRO A 153 -12.12 11.87 20.41
CA PRO A 153 -11.43 10.65 20.80
C PRO A 153 -9.91 10.81 20.77
N ASN A 154 -9.23 10.36 21.82
CA ASN A 154 -7.76 10.39 21.87
C ASN A 154 -7.11 9.54 20.78
N THR A 155 -7.80 8.48 20.34
CA THR A 155 -7.30 7.53 19.34
C THR A 155 -8.41 7.11 18.39
N ILE A 156 -8.07 6.90 17.12
CA ILE A 156 -9.02 6.47 16.09
C ILE A 156 -8.70 5.04 15.67
N ILE A 157 -9.70 4.17 15.70
CA ILE A 157 -9.54 2.75 15.36
C ILE A 157 -9.96 2.50 13.92
N LYS A 158 -9.08 1.88 13.13
CA LYS A 158 -9.40 1.50 11.74
C LYS A 158 -10.61 0.56 11.68
N GLN A 159 -11.44 0.71 10.66
CA GLN A 159 -12.54 -0.21 10.43
C GLN A 159 -12.07 -1.47 9.70
N THR A 160 -12.77 -2.57 9.95
CA THR A 160 -12.44 -3.89 9.41
C THR A 160 -13.72 -4.57 8.92
N TRP A 161 -13.76 -4.92 7.64
CA TRP A 161 -14.86 -5.67 7.03
C TRP A 161 -14.84 -7.14 7.46
N LYS A 162 -15.92 -7.65 8.05
CA LYS A 162 -15.94 -9.00 8.66
C LYS A 162 -16.81 -10.02 7.93
N GLN A 163 -17.38 -9.68 6.77
CA GLN A 163 -18.23 -10.63 6.03
C GLN A 163 -17.41 -11.54 5.11
N ASN A 164 -18.05 -12.59 4.62
CA ASN A 164 -17.47 -13.60 3.73
C ASN A 164 -17.50 -13.22 2.25
N THR A 165 -17.72 -11.95 1.92
CA THR A 165 -17.65 -11.42 0.56
C THR A 165 -16.55 -10.37 0.50
N LEU A 166 -15.85 -10.26 -0.63
CA LEU A 166 -14.78 -9.28 -0.82
C LEU A 166 -14.97 -8.51 -2.13
N SER A 167 -14.12 -7.53 -2.37
CA SER A 167 -14.28 -6.62 -3.50
C SER A 167 -14.02 -7.31 -4.83
N HIS A 168 -14.73 -6.86 -5.85
CA HIS A 168 -14.46 -7.22 -7.23
C HIS A 168 -14.53 -5.98 -8.11
N SER A 169 -14.11 -6.11 -9.36
CA SER A 169 -14.09 -5.00 -10.31
C SER A 169 -15.49 -4.44 -10.53
N SER A 170 -15.53 -3.13 -10.77
CA SER A 170 -16.74 -2.39 -11.17
C SER A 170 -16.55 -1.66 -12.49
N VAL A 171 -15.32 -1.69 -13.03
CA VAL A 171 -14.92 -1.08 -14.29
C VAL A 171 -14.04 -2.08 -15.02
N ILE A 172 -14.37 -2.33 -16.27
CA ILE A 172 -13.59 -3.14 -17.20
C ILE A 172 -13.40 -2.27 -18.43
N THR A 173 -12.15 -1.99 -18.79
CA THR A 173 -11.82 -1.15 -19.95
C THR A 173 -10.49 -1.63 -20.57
N PRO A 174 -10.32 -1.50 -21.89
CA PRO A 174 -9.03 -1.73 -22.55
C PRO A 174 -7.94 -0.77 -22.04
N ASP A 175 -8.31 0.39 -21.51
CA ASP A 175 -7.36 1.43 -21.06
C ASP A 175 -6.86 1.22 -19.63
N ALA A 176 -7.36 0.20 -18.92
CA ALA A 176 -6.89 -0.11 -17.58
C ALA A 176 -5.46 -0.67 -17.61
N ALA A 177 -4.72 -0.51 -16.51
CA ALA A 177 -3.36 -1.07 -16.36
C ALA A 177 -3.28 -2.58 -16.71
N TRP A 178 -4.37 -3.31 -16.48
CA TRP A 178 -4.60 -4.65 -17.01
C TRP A 178 -5.83 -4.63 -17.92
N PRO A 179 -5.65 -4.50 -19.24
CA PRO A 179 -6.75 -4.32 -20.18
C PRO A 179 -7.79 -5.44 -20.08
N ASN A 180 -9.07 -5.07 -20.01
CA ASN A 180 -10.22 -5.98 -20.03
C ASN A 180 -10.24 -7.08 -18.96
N ILE A 181 -9.48 -6.95 -17.87
CA ILE A 181 -9.52 -7.95 -16.78
C ILE A 181 -10.65 -7.63 -15.80
N TYR A 182 -11.36 -8.66 -15.35
CA TYR A 182 -12.24 -8.59 -14.19
C TYR A 182 -11.54 -9.22 -12.98
N MET A 183 -11.19 -8.35 -12.04
CA MET A 183 -10.45 -8.69 -10.83
C MET A 183 -11.41 -9.05 -9.68
N VAL A 184 -11.16 -10.18 -9.01
CA VAL A 184 -11.90 -10.69 -7.85
C VAL A 184 -10.93 -10.86 -6.67
N GLU A 185 -11.20 -10.17 -5.57
CA GLU A 185 -10.44 -10.30 -4.32
C GLU A 185 -10.81 -11.62 -3.62
N THR A 186 -9.85 -12.53 -3.53
CA THR A 186 -10.05 -13.83 -2.90
C THR A 186 -9.79 -13.79 -1.40
N VAL A 187 -8.78 -13.02 -1.01
CA VAL A 187 -8.35 -12.85 0.38
C VAL A 187 -7.95 -11.42 0.63
N ARG A 188 -8.21 -10.94 1.85
CA ARG A 188 -7.73 -9.65 2.35
C ARG A 188 -6.76 -9.87 3.50
N SER A 189 -5.67 -9.10 3.50
CA SER A 189 -4.51 -9.30 4.37
C SER A 189 -3.74 -10.60 4.11
N CYS A 190 -2.64 -10.79 4.84
CA CYS A 190 -1.78 -11.97 4.81
C CYS A 190 -1.39 -12.34 6.25
N PRO A 191 -1.47 -13.63 6.66
CA PRO A 191 -1.18 -14.04 8.03
C PRO A 191 0.33 -14.24 8.31
N GLU A 192 1.19 -14.06 7.30
CA GLU A 192 2.62 -14.41 7.40
C GLU A 192 3.45 -13.41 8.20
N LEU A 193 2.95 -12.19 8.43
CA LEU A 193 3.62 -11.19 9.28
C LEU A 193 5.07 -10.91 8.85
N CYS A 194 5.34 -10.79 7.54
CA CYS A 194 6.65 -10.31 7.10
C CYS A 194 6.88 -8.90 7.64
N ARG A 195 8.00 -8.66 8.33
CA ARG A 195 8.22 -7.52 9.25
C ARG A 195 8.20 -6.13 8.60
N PHE A 196 8.28 -6.05 7.28
CA PHE A 196 8.16 -4.82 6.50
C PHE A 196 6.77 -4.62 5.86
N CYS A 197 5.90 -5.65 5.90
CA CYS A 197 4.76 -5.76 5.00
C CYS A 197 3.52 -5.05 5.53
N LEU A 198 3.22 -3.89 4.95
CA LEU A 198 2.01 -3.12 5.25
C LEU A 198 0.72 -3.92 4.97
N ALA A 199 0.69 -4.68 3.87
CA ALA A 199 -0.45 -5.54 3.48
C ALA A 199 -0.67 -6.75 4.40
N SER A 200 0.17 -6.93 5.43
CA SER A 200 -0.10 -7.81 6.55
C SER A 200 -0.51 -6.98 7.75
N TYR A 201 0.45 -6.25 8.35
CA TYR A 201 0.27 -5.59 9.65
C TYR A 201 -0.89 -4.57 9.68
N LEU A 202 -1.08 -3.78 8.63
CA LEU A 202 -2.13 -2.76 8.59
C LEU A 202 -3.53 -3.37 8.40
N THR A 203 -3.63 -4.43 7.60
CA THR A 203 -4.90 -4.96 7.09
C THR A 203 -5.44 -6.16 7.84
N LEU A 204 -4.70 -6.69 8.83
CA LEU A 204 -5.17 -7.78 9.69
C LEU A 204 -6.55 -7.48 10.30
N PRO A 205 -7.37 -8.54 10.53
CA PRO A 205 -7.06 -9.98 10.39
C PRO A 205 -7.07 -10.49 8.92
N PHE A 206 -6.50 -11.68 8.71
CA PHE A 206 -6.62 -12.43 7.44
C PHE A 206 -8.07 -12.88 7.22
N ARG A 207 -8.61 -12.58 6.04
CA ARG A 207 -10.02 -12.83 5.70
C ARG A 207 -10.13 -13.39 4.30
N THR A 208 -11.11 -14.25 4.13
CA THR A 208 -11.28 -15.09 2.93
C THR A 208 -12.72 -14.97 2.47
N ALA A 209 -12.95 -14.76 1.17
CA ALA A 209 -14.31 -14.77 0.64
C ALA A 209 -14.82 -16.21 0.48
N SER A 210 -16.05 -16.51 0.93
CA SER A 210 -16.68 -17.82 0.77
C SER A 210 -16.65 -18.25 -0.70
N LEU A 211 -16.32 -19.52 -0.96
CA LEU A 211 -16.36 -20.05 -2.32
C LEU A 211 -17.75 -19.92 -2.94
N GLU A 212 -18.78 -20.39 -2.24
CA GLU A 212 -20.16 -20.49 -2.75
C GLU A 212 -20.88 -19.13 -2.74
N ASP A 213 -20.74 -18.36 -1.65
CA ASP A 213 -21.48 -17.10 -1.50
C ASP A 213 -20.73 -15.87 -2.06
N GLY A 214 -19.42 -15.99 -2.25
CA GLY A 214 -18.54 -14.87 -2.60
C GLY A 214 -17.87 -15.04 -3.95
N LEU A 215 -16.98 -16.02 -4.06
CA LEU A 215 -16.07 -16.16 -5.20
C LEU A 215 -16.79 -16.59 -6.49
N ILE A 216 -17.58 -17.66 -6.43
CA ILE A 216 -18.31 -18.16 -7.60
C ILE A 216 -19.27 -17.08 -8.15
N PRO A 217 -20.16 -16.46 -7.35
CA PRO A 217 -21.04 -15.41 -7.85
C PRO A 217 -20.29 -14.21 -8.42
N ALA A 218 -19.18 -13.81 -7.79
CA ALA A 218 -18.36 -12.71 -8.29
C ALA A 218 -17.71 -13.05 -9.64
N ILE A 219 -17.17 -14.26 -9.81
CA ILE A 219 -16.56 -14.71 -11.05
C ILE A 219 -17.61 -14.84 -12.17
N GLU A 220 -18.75 -15.49 -11.90
CA GLU A 220 -19.85 -15.65 -12.87
C GLU A 220 -20.34 -14.28 -13.36
N LYS A 221 -20.47 -13.30 -12.46
CA LYS A 221 -20.77 -11.92 -12.84
C LYS A 221 -19.70 -11.31 -13.75
N GLY A 222 -18.43 -11.57 -13.49
CA GLY A 222 -17.32 -11.13 -14.33
C GLY A 222 -17.35 -11.74 -15.73
N LEU A 223 -17.70 -13.02 -15.83
CA LEU A 223 -17.79 -13.78 -17.07
C LEU A 223 -18.90 -13.29 -18.00
N MET A 224 -19.94 -12.64 -17.46
CA MET A 224 -20.93 -11.93 -18.27
C MET A 224 -20.34 -10.74 -19.05
N ALA A 225 -19.17 -10.24 -18.65
CA ALA A 225 -18.56 -9.04 -19.24
C ALA A 225 -17.19 -9.29 -19.89
N THR A 226 -16.41 -10.28 -19.44
CA THR A 226 -15.09 -10.61 -20.01
C THR A 226 -14.69 -12.04 -19.72
N GLN A 227 -13.91 -12.64 -20.63
CA GLN A 227 -13.29 -13.95 -20.42
C GLN A 227 -11.94 -13.87 -19.67
N ARG A 228 -11.52 -12.66 -19.25
CA ARG A 228 -10.25 -12.46 -18.53
C ARG A 228 -10.50 -12.25 -17.05
N ILE A 229 -10.25 -13.27 -16.25
CA ILE A 229 -10.45 -13.24 -14.79
C ILE A 229 -9.12 -13.14 -14.06
N GLY A 230 -9.04 -12.22 -13.10
CA GLY A 230 -7.89 -12.03 -12.22
C GLY A 230 -8.25 -12.35 -10.76
N LEU A 231 -7.63 -13.35 -10.16
CA LEU A 231 -7.74 -13.61 -8.72
C LEU A 231 -6.65 -12.82 -7.98
N LEU A 232 -7.06 -11.98 -7.04
CA LEU A 232 -6.15 -11.09 -6.32
C LEU A 232 -6.30 -11.15 -4.80
N GLY A 233 -5.23 -10.78 -4.12
CA GLY A 233 -5.15 -10.77 -2.68
C GLY A 233 -3.69 -10.74 -2.22
N ALA A 234 -3.45 -10.50 -0.94
CA ALA A 234 -2.09 -10.48 -0.42
C ALA A 234 -1.47 -11.89 -0.31
N SER A 235 -2.30 -12.95 -0.29
CA SER A 235 -1.84 -14.35 -0.33
C SER A 235 -2.93 -15.29 -0.88
N VAL A 236 -3.22 -15.18 -2.18
CA VAL A 236 -4.38 -15.81 -2.83
C VAL A 236 -4.47 -17.32 -2.56
N THR A 237 -3.35 -18.02 -2.63
CA THR A 237 -3.29 -19.49 -2.54
C THR A 237 -3.36 -20.03 -1.11
N GLN A 238 -3.39 -19.15 -0.10
CA GLN A 238 -3.67 -19.53 1.29
C GLN A 238 -5.17 -19.45 1.63
N HIS A 239 -6.02 -19.15 0.65
CA HIS A 239 -7.46 -19.33 0.80
C HIS A 239 -7.77 -20.81 1.10
N PRO A 240 -8.53 -21.14 2.16
CA PRO A 240 -8.76 -22.54 2.57
C PRO A 240 -9.45 -23.38 1.50
N GLN A 241 -10.33 -22.76 0.70
CA GLN A 241 -11.04 -23.41 -0.40
C GLN A 241 -10.42 -23.13 -1.79
N PHE A 242 -9.11 -22.83 -1.86
CA PHE A 242 -8.48 -22.45 -3.12
C PHE A 242 -8.42 -23.60 -4.13
N SER A 243 -8.17 -24.82 -3.65
CA SER A 243 -8.11 -26.02 -4.50
C SER A 243 -9.48 -26.33 -5.11
N GLU A 244 -10.54 -26.16 -4.34
CA GLU A 244 -11.94 -26.32 -4.76
C GLU A 244 -12.31 -25.26 -5.79
N LEU A 245 -11.88 -24.00 -5.60
CA LEU A 245 -12.03 -22.95 -6.60
C LEU A 245 -11.34 -23.31 -7.92
N LEU A 246 -10.10 -23.81 -7.86
CA LEU A 246 -9.37 -24.22 -9.06
C LEU A 246 -10.03 -25.42 -9.74
N THR A 247 -10.52 -26.37 -8.97
CA THR A 247 -11.27 -27.53 -9.48
C THR A 247 -12.52 -27.06 -10.21
N TRP A 248 -13.29 -26.13 -9.62
CA TRP A 248 -14.44 -25.52 -10.28
C TRP A 248 -14.05 -24.79 -11.57
N LEU A 249 -12.97 -24.00 -11.55
CA LEU A 249 -12.43 -23.30 -12.74
C LEU A 249 -11.85 -24.26 -13.80
N SER A 250 -11.61 -25.53 -13.47
CA SER A 250 -11.07 -26.54 -14.39
C SER A 250 -12.13 -27.23 -15.25
N GLN A 251 -13.42 -26.95 -15.03
CA GLN A 251 -14.52 -27.48 -15.85
C GLN A 251 -14.45 -26.98 -17.30
N ASP A 252 -14.84 -27.82 -18.26
CA ASP A 252 -14.78 -27.56 -19.72
C ASP A 252 -15.49 -26.26 -20.13
N ARG A 253 -16.55 -25.88 -19.41
CA ARG A 253 -17.27 -24.60 -19.66
C ARG A 253 -16.40 -23.35 -19.50
N PHE A 254 -15.20 -23.49 -18.94
CA PHE A 254 -14.22 -22.44 -18.75
C PHE A 254 -13.00 -22.56 -19.67
N ASP A 255 -13.04 -23.37 -20.74
CA ASP A 255 -11.87 -23.54 -21.61
C ASP A 255 -11.41 -22.25 -22.30
N ASP A 256 -12.34 -21.32 -22.56
CA ASP A 256 -12.03 -20.02 -23.18
C ASP A 256 -11.58 -18.93 -22.18
N ILE A 257 -11.60 -19.20 -20.87
CA ILE A 257 -11.20 -18.19 -19.89
C ILE A 257 -9.67 -18.05 -19.86
N ARG A 258 -9.23 -16.80 -19.69
CA ARG A 258 -7.85 -16.50 -19.35
C ARG A 258 -7.76 -16.12 -17.88
N LEU A 259 -7.19 -17.01 -17.08
CA LEU A 259 -7.00 -16.83 -15.66
C LEU A 259 -5.65 -16.15 -15.38
N SER A 260 -5.65 -15.23 -14.42
CA SER A 260 -4.44 -14.63 -13.84
C SER A 260 -4.54 -14.68 -12.33
N ILE A 261 -3.44 -15.02 -11.66
CA ILE A 261 -3.37 -15.04 -10.20
C ILE A 261 -2.21 -14.16 -9.74
N SER A 262 -2.39 -13.49 -8.61
CA SER A 262 -1.35 -12.70 -7.95
C SER A 262 -0.95 -13.32 -6.61
N SER A 263 0.21 -12.92 -6.09
CA SER A 263 0.67 -13.24 -4.73
C SER A 263 0.58 -14.73 -4.37
N VAL A 264 1.25 -15.57 -5.16
CA VAL A 264 1.28 -17.02 -4.93
C VAL A 264 2.30 -17.36 -3.85
N ARG A 265 1.87 -18.17 -2.88
CA ARG A 265 2.78 -18.73 -1.88
C ARG A 265 3.54 -19.90 -2.49
N ALA A 266 4.87 -19.87 -2.45
CA ALA A 266 5.69 -20.91 -3.08
C ALA A 266 5.37 -22.33 -2.54
N GLY A 267 5.20 -22.49 -1.22
CA GLY A 267 4.87 -23.78 -0.60
C GLY A 267 3.50 -24.35 -0.96
N THR A 268 2.59 -23.55 -1.55
CA THR A 268 1.28 -24.05 -2.02
C THR A 268 1.30 -24.40 -3.52
N VAL A 269 2.43 -24.21 -4.20
CA VAL A 269 2.55 -24.53 -5.63
C VAL A 269 2.68 -26.03 -5.80
N ASN A 270 1.82 -26.63 -6.63
CA ASN A 270 1.88 -28.04 -6.99
C ASN A 270 1.59 -28.26 -8.49
N GLY A 271 1.77 -29.50 -8.95
CA GLY A 271 1.58 -29.88 -10.36
C GLY A 271 0.15 -29.71 -10.87
N GLU A 272 -0.85 -30.02 -10.03
CA GLU A 272 -2.26 -29.89 -10.40
C GLU A 272 -2.64 -28.42 -10.63
N MET A 273 -2.32 -27.55 -9.67
CA MET A 273 -2.57 -26.11 -9.78
C MET A 273 -1.91 -25.53 -11.04
N THR A 274 -0.64 -25.83 -11.27
CA THR A 274 0.11 -25.26 -12.42
C THR A 274 -0.44 -25.76 -13.75
N LYS A 275 -0.89 -27.02 -13.83
CA LYS A 275 -1.58 -27.58 -14.99
C LYS A 275 -2.92 -26.90 -15.25
N ILE A 276 -3.76 -26.75 -14.22
CA ILE A 276 -5.05 -26.03 -14.33
C ILE A 276 -4.82 -24.60 -14.82
N LEU A 277 -3.87 -23.88 -14.21
CA LEU A 277 -3.53 -22.51 -14.61
C LEU A 277 -3.07 -22.44 -16.08
N SER A 278 -2.20 -23.36 -16.50
CA SER A 278 -1.74 -23.42 -17.90
C SER A 278 -2.89 -23.68 -18.88
N ASN A 279 -3.80 -24.61 -18.53
CA ASN A 279 -5.00 -24.91 -19.33
C ASN A 279 -5.99 -23.74 -19.39
N ARG A 280 -5.91 -22.78 -18.46
CA ARG A 280 -6.68 -21.51 -18.46
C ARG A 280 -5.85 -20.32 -18.95
N ALA A 281 -4.96 -20.59 -19.91
CA ALA A 281 -4.09 -19.63 -20.59
C ALA A 281 -3.20 -18.75 -19.67
N CYS A 282 -3.00 -19.16 -18.41
CA CYS A 282 -2.05 -18.51 -17.52
C CYS A 282 -0.63 -18.87 -17.96
N LYS A 283 0.19 -17.85 -18.24
CA LYS A 283 1.57 -18.04 -18.74
C LYS A 283 2.63 -17.99 -17.64
N SER A 284 2.26 -17.53 -16.45
CA SER A 284 3.21 -17.26 -15.39
C SER A 284 2.56 -17.24 -14.01
N ILE A 285 3.27 -17.78 -13.02
CA ILE A 285 3.00 -17.48 -11.60
C ILE A 285 4.05 -16.51 -11.06
N THR A 286 3.69 -15.83 -9.98
CA THR A 286 4.59 -14.91 -9.27
C THR A 286 4.71 -15.33 -7.81
N ILE A 287 5.93 -15.62 -7.36
CA ILE A 287 6.22 -15.90 -5.95
C ILE A 287 7.19 -14.84 -5.40
N ALA A 288 7.01 -14.44 -4.15
CA ALA A 288 7.93 -13.51 -3.50
C ALA A 288 8.93 -14.29 -2.64
N ILE A 289 10.22 -14.10 -2.91
CA ILE A 289 11.34 -14.74 -2.20
C ILE A 289 11.99 -13.79 -1.18
N GLU A 290 11.84 -12.47 -1.39
CA GLU A 290 12.47 -11.35 -0.68
C GLU A 290 14.01 -11.34 -0.76
N SER A 291 14.67 -12.46 -0.51
CA SER A 291 16.10 -12.64 -0.66
C SER A 291 16.42 -14.10 -0.98
N GLY A 292 17.52 -14.35 -1.68
CA GLY A 292 18.12 -15.69 -1.79
C GLY A 292 18.85 -16.13 -0.53
N SER A 293 19.21 -15.19 0.35
CA SER A 293 19.77 -15.52 1.67
C SER A 293 18.70 -16.03 2.63
N GLU A 294 18.94 -17.22 3.21
CA GLU A 294 18.07 -17.76 4.26
C GLU A 294 18.07 -16.86 5.51
N ARG A 295 19.24 -16.30 5.87
CA ARG A 295 19.36 -15.35 6.97
C ARG A 295 18.42 -14.17 6.76
N MET A 296 18.46 -13.55 5.58
CA MET A 296 17.58 -12.42 5.31
C MET A 296 16.10 -12.82 5.27
N ARG A 297 15.76 -14.02 4.79
CA ARG A 297 14.39 -14.53 4.89
C ARG A 297 13.95 -14.66 6.35
N LYS A 298 14.79 -15.14 7.26
CA LYS A 298 14.48 -15.19 8.71
C LYS A 298 14.36 -13.80 9.33
N VAL A 299 15.29 -12.89 9.03
CA VAL A 299 15.27 -11.49 9.49
C VAL A 299 13.96 -10.79 9.12
N VAL A 300 13.43 -11.00 7.91
CA VAL A 300 12.15 -10.39 7.51
C VAL A 300 10.91 -11.21 7.86
N ASN A 301 11.07 -12.34 8.56
CA ASN A 301 10.01 -13.31 8.87
C ASN A 301 9.34 -13.91 7.61
N LYS A 302 10.14 -14.20 6.59
CA LYS A 302 9.72 -14.96 5.41
C LYS A 302 9.94 -16.45 5.66
N LYS A 303 8.86 -17.16 5.97
CA LYS A 303 8.87 -18.62 6.23
C LYS A 303 9.02 -19.45 4.95
N LEU A 304 10.10 -19.27 4.20
CA LEU A 304 10.28 -19.88 2.89
C LEU A 304 11.65 -20.52 2.81
N THR A 305 11.66 -21.83 2.56
CA THR A 305 12.88 -22.60 2.34
C THR A 305 13.35 -22.46 0.89
N GLU A 306 14.62 -22.79 0.68
CA GLU A 306 15.17 -22.81 -0.67
C GLU A 306 14.54 -23.95 -1.51
N GLU A 307 14.38 -25.14 -0.93
CA GLU A 307 13.66 -26.27 -1.53
C GLU A 307 12.29 -25.89 -2.07
N GLU A 308 11.45 -25.17 -1.31
CA GLU A 308 10.13 -24.73 -1.77
C GLU A 308 10.21 -23.82 -3.00
N ILE A 309 11.25 -22.99 -3.11
CA ILE A 309 11.47 -22.13 -4.29
C ILE A 309 11.79 -22.98 -5.52
N PHE A 310 12.68 -23.97 -5.37
CA PHE A 310 13.00 -24.90 -6.46
C PHE A 310 11.81 -25.77 -6.86
N MET A 311 11.04 -26.25 -5.88
CA MET A 311 9.84 -27.05 -6.13
C MET A 311 8.78 -26.23 -6.86
N ALA A 312 8.54 -24.98 -6.46
CA ALA A 312 7.62 -24.09 -7.17
C ALA A 312 8.06 -23.85 -8.63
N ALA A 313 9.36 -23.68 -8.88
CA ALA A 313 9.90 -23.53 -10.23
C ALA A 313 9.78 -24.81 -11.07
N LYS A 314 10.05 -25.97 -10.45
CA LYS A 314 9.88 -27.29 -11.06
C LYS A 314 8.41 -27.51 -11.48
N TYR A 315 7.47 -27.33 -10.55
CA TYR A 315 6.04 -27.49 -10.84
C TYR A 315 5.56 -26.49 -11.89
N ALA A 316 6.03 -25.24 -11.87
CA ALA A 316 5.69 -24.27 -12.91
C ALA A 316 6.09 -24.78 -14.31
N LEU A 317 7.30 -25.32 -14.44
CA LEU A 317 7.79 -25.86 -15.71
C LEU A 317 7.02 -27.13 -16.13
N GLU A 318 6.86 -28.10 -15.23
CA GLU A 318 6.17 -29.38 -15.50
C GLU A 318 4.68 -29.19 -15.80
N GLY A 319 4.03 -28.23 -15.13
CA GLY A 319 2.64 -27.85 -15.36
C GLY A 319 2.40 -27.05 -16.65
N GLY A 320 3.45 -26.73 -17.41
CA GLY A 320 3.34 -26.09 -18.73
C GLY A 320 3.48 -24.57 -18.74
N LEU A 321 3.68 -23.92 -17.59
CA LEU A 321 3.91 -22.47 -17.52
C LEU A 321 5.23 -22.11 -18.21
N LYS A 322 5.24 -20.94 -18.87
CA LYS A 322 6.41 -20.49 -19.63
C LYS A 322 7.32 -19.54 -18.85
N ASN A 323 6.81 -18.95 -17.76
CA ASN A 323 7.56 -17.97 -16.99
C ASN A 323 7.32 -18.15 -15.49
N LEU A 324 8.37 -17.90 -14.71
CA LEU A 324 8.28 -17.70 -13.26
C LEU A 324 8.74 -16.28 -12.95
N LYS A 325 7.87 -15.51 -12.31
CA LYS A 325 8.20 -14.19 -11.78
C LYS A 325 8.53 -14.33 -10.30
N LEU A 326 9.60 -13.68 -9.90
CA LEU A 326 10.13 -13.67 -8.54
C LEU A 326 10.15 -12.22 -8.06
N TYR A 327 9.69 -11.97 -6.84
CA TYR A 327 9.88 -10.69 -6.17
C TYR A 327 10.96 -10.82 -5.09
N GLY A 328 11.92 -9.91 -5.14
CA GLY A 328 12.98 -9.75 -4.15
C GLY A 328 13.03 -8.32 -3.64
N MET A 329 13.86 -8.10 -2.64
CA MET A 329 14.12 -6.78 -2.05
C MET A 329 15.61 -6.57 -1.89
N VAL A 330 16.03 -5.31 -1.81
CA VAL A 330 17.36 -4.92 -1.34
C VAL A 330 17.25 -3.73 -0.38
N GLY A 331 18.31 -3.50 0.39
CA GLY A 331 18.34 -2.45 1.41
C GLY A 331 17.57 -2.84 2.68
N LEU A 332 17.27 -4.13 2.86
CA LEU A 332 16.64 -4.62 4.08
C LEU A 332 17.54 -4.36 5.31
N PRO A 333 16.96 -4.19 6.51
CA PRO A 333 17.74 -4.06 7.74
C PRO A 333 18.70 -5.23 7.92
N THR A 334 19.94 -4.94 8.32
CA THR A 334 21.04 -5.92 8.49
C THR A 334 21.51 -6.66 7.22
N GLU A 335 20.92 -6.45 6.04
CA GLU A 335 21.37 -7.10 4.78
C GLU A 335 22.83 -6.73 4.47
N GLU A 336 23.66 -7.72 4.18
CA GLU A 336 25.05 -7.56 3.77
C GLU A 336 25.24 -7.92 2.30
N ILE A 337 26.45 -7.69 1.78
CA ILE A 337 26.72 -7.91 0.35
C ILE A 337 26.57 -9.39 -0.03
N GLU A 338 26.94 -10.30 0.87
CA GLU A 338 26.84 -11.75 0.72
C GLU A 338 25.38 -12.19 0.54
N ASP A 339 24.42 -11.51 1.17
CA ASP A 339 23.00 -11.85 1.02
C ASP A 339 22.46 -11.46 -0.37
N VAL A 340 22.95 -10.34 -0.90
CA VAL A 340 22.64 -9.91 -2.27
C VAL A 340 23.27 -10.88 -3.27
N GLU A 341 24.49 -11.35 -3.01
CA GLU A 341 25.14 -12.36 -3.83
C GLU A 341 24.42 -13.72 -3.76
N ALA A 342 23.95 -14.14 -2.59
CA ALA A 342 23.13 -15.34 -2.42
C ALA A 342 21.82 -15.26 -3.23
N THR A 343 21.24 -14.07 -3.35
CA THR A 343 20.10 -13.82 -4.25
C THR A 343 20.47 -14.05 -5.70
N ALA A 344 21.62 -13.54 -6.16
CA ALA A 344 22.08 -13.79 -7.52
C ALA A 344 22.35 -15.29 -7.76
N ASP A 345 23.04 -15.97 -6.83
CA ASP A 345 23.37 -17.40 -6.96
C ASP A 345 22.12 -18.29 -7.03
N LEU A 346 21.14 -18.06 -6.14
CA LEU A 346 19.86 -18.78 -6.16
C LEU A 346 19.20 -18.70 -7.53
N LEU A 347 19.13 -17.50 -8.12
CA LEU A 347 18.51 -17.27 -9.43
C LEU A 347 19.27 -17.96 -10.57
N LEU A 348 20.60 -17.95 -10.53
CA LEU A 348 21.43 -18.66 -11.52
C LEU A 348 21.25 -20.17 -11.41
N ARG A 349 21.17 -20.71 -10.20
CA ARG A 349 20.90 -22.14 -9.96
C ARG A 349 19.49 -22.54 -10.39
N LEU A 350 18.47 -21.73 -10.11
CA LEU A 350 17.11 -21.92 -10.60
C LEU A 350 17.10 -22.00 -12.12
N LYS A 351 17.78 -21.06 -12.80
CA LYS A 351 17.86 -21.07 -14.25
C LYS A 351 18.51 -22.34 -14.80
N ARG A 352 19.58 -22.83 -14.18
CA ARG A 352 20.24 -24.09 -14.59
C ARG A 352 19.34 -25.31 -14.38
N LYS A 353 18.60 -25.37 -13.26
CA LYS A 353 17.73 -26.51 -12.93
C LYS A 353 16.38 -26.51 -13.65
N THR A 354 15.97 -25.39 -14.27
CA THR A 354 14.69 -25.26 -14.97
C THR A 354 14.88 -24.79 -16.42
N PRO A 355 15.61 -25.55 -17.27
CA PRO A 355 15.83 -25.17 -18.66
C PRO A 355 14.48 -25.01 -19.39
N GLY A 356 14.31 -23.89 -20.11
CA GLY A 356 13.07 -23.55 -20.80
C GLY A 356 12.11 -22.66 -20.00
N LEU A 357 12.28 -22.51 -18.69
CA LEU A 357 11.49 -21.60 -17.86
C LEU A 357 12.10 -20.18 -17.89
N ARG A 358 11.33 -19.18 -18.35
CA ARG A 358 11.81 -17.79 -18.31
C ARG A 358 11.69 -17.23 -16.90
N LEU A 359 12.82 -16.83 -16.32
CA LEU A 359 12.86 -16.17 -15.01
C LEU A 359 12.81 -14.64 -15.14
N THR A 360 11.95 -14.01 -14.34
CA THR A 360 11.94 -12.57 -14.13
C THR A 360 12.12 -12.28 -12.65
N LEU A 361 13.04 -11.40 -12.28
CA LEU A 361 13.19 -10.92 -10.90
C LEU A 361 12.82 -9.43 -10.85
N GLY A 362 11.72 -9.11 -10.19
CA GLY A 362 11.37 -7.76 -9.77
C GLY A 362 12.01 -7.46 -8.42
N VAL A 363 12.67 -6.32 -8.25
CA VAL A 363 13.33 -5.97 -6.98
C VAL A 363 12.94 -4.57 -6.53
N SER A 364 12.35 -4.49 -5.34
CA SER A 364 12.02 -3.23 -4.67
C SER A 364 13.10 -2.86 -3.65
N THR A 365 13.28 -1.57 -3.38
CA THR A 365 14.10 -1.13 -2.23
C THR A 365 13.22 -1.15 -0.98
N PHE A 366 13.77 -1.56 0.16
CA PHE A 366 13.08 -1.44 1.43
C PHE A 366 12.68 0.02 1.71
N VAL A 367 11.39 0.22 2.00
CA VAL A 367 10.81 1.49 2.43
C VAL A 367 10.10 1.25 3.75
N PRO A 368 10.45 1.99 4.83
CA PRO A 368 9.79 1.85 6.12
C PRO A 368 8.32 2.25 6.00
N LYS A 369 7.44 1.46 6.62
CA LYS A 369 5.99 1.68 6.58
C LYS A 369 5.43 1.75 8.00
N ALA A 370 4.57 2.74 8.23
CA ALA A 370 3.85 2.89 9.49
C ALA A 370 3.14 1.60 9.89
N HIS A 371 3.06 1.35 11.20
CA HIS A 371 2.45 0.16 11.80
C HIS A 371 3.10 -1.18 11.43
N THR A 372 4.33 -1.17 10.92
CA THR A 372 5.12 -2.41 10.70
C THR A 372 6.27 -2.48 11.69
N PRO A 373 6.77 -3.68 12.05
CA PRO A 373 7.95 -3.80 12.90
C PRO A 373 9.17 -3.06 12.35
N PHE A 374 9.29 -2.90 11.03
CA PHE A 374 10.42 -2.17 10.43
C PHE A 374 10.17 -0.67 10.24
N GLN A 375 9.13 -0.09 10.84
CA GLN A 375 8.85 1.35 10.78
C GLN A 375 9.97 2.22 11.37
N TRP A 376 10.79 1.65 12.26
CA TRP A 376 11.89 2.32 12.93
C TRP A 376 13.21 2.28 12.15
N TYR A 377 13.34 1.47 11.10
CA TYR A 377 14.54 1.49 10.27
C TYR A 377 14.48 2.61 9.23
N GLY A 378 15.64 3.07 8.76
CA GLY A 378 15.79 3.97 7.61
C GLY A 378 16.02 3.25 6.29
N VAL A 379 15.89 3.99 5.19
CA VAL A 379 16.27 3.53 3.85
C VAL A 379 17.79 3.53 3.74
N ARG A 380 18.38 2.35 3.49
CA ARG A 380 19.83 2.19 3.36
C ARG A 380 20.36 2.76 2.05
N LYS A 381 21.44 3.56 2.12
CA LYS A 381 22.06 4.21 0.95
C LYS A 381 22.71 3.21 -0.01
N GLU A 382 23.11 2.06 0.50
CA GLU A 382 23.77 0.99 -0.26
C GLU A 382 22.81 0.28 -1.24
N ALA A 383 21.49 0.41 -1.07
CA ALA A 383 20.50 -0.28 -1.90
C ALA A 383 20.68 0.00 -3.40
N ASP A 384 21.02 1.23 -3.80
CA ASP A 384 21.30 1.56 -5.21
C ASP A 384 22.46 0.73 -5.79
N LYS A 385 23.55 0.59 -5.02
CA LYS A 385 24.71 -0.24 -5.42
C LYS A 385 24.32 -1.73 -5.49
N ARG A 386 23.45 -2.19 -4.59
CA ARG A 386 22.96 -3.59 -4.56
C ARG A 386 22.06 -3.91 -5.76
N LEU A 387 21.16 -2.99 -6.16
CA LEU A 387 20.38 -3.13 -7.39
C LEU A 387 21.29 -3.28 -8.63
N LYS A 388 22.34 -2.45 -8.71
CA LYS A 388 23.33 -2.50 -9.79
C LYS A 388 24.12 -3.82 -9.79
N LEU A 389 24.46 -4.34 -8.62
CA LEU A 389 25.12 -5.64 -8.49
C LEU A 389 24.25 -6.79 -9.03
N LEU A 390 22.98 -6.87 -8.61
CA LEU A 390 22.04 -7.88 -9.11
C LEU A 390 21.87 -7.78 -10.63
N ALA A 391 21.71 -6.56 -11.16
CA ALA A 391 21.63 -6.34 -12.60
C ALA A 391 22.86 -6.90 -13.34
N LYS A 392 24.07 -6.60 -12.83
CA LYS A 392 25.34 -7.06 -13.40
C LYS A 392 25.47 -8.58 -13.41
N LYS A 393 25.02 -9.27 -12.36
CA LYS A 393 25.10 -10.74 -12.27
C LYS A 393 24.00 -11.47 -13.06
N LEU A 394 22.79 -10.93 -13.09
CA LEU A 394 21.61 -11.66 -13.62
C LEU A 394 21.35 -11.41 -15.10
N LYS A 395 21.50 -10.17 -15.60
CA LYS A 395 21.17 -9.83 -17.00
C LYS A 395 22.01 -10.60 -18.03
N PRO A 396 23.35 -10.75 -17.89
CA PRO A 396 24.17 -11.51 -18.84
C PRO A 396 23.76 -12.98 -18.94
N ASN A 397 23.16 -13.51 -17.87
CA ASN A 397 22.65 -14.87 -17.81
C ASN A 397 21.22 -14.98 -18.33
N GLY A 398 20.69 -13.98 -19.04
CA GLY A 398 19.35 -14.01 -19.64
C GLY A 398 18.20 -14.13 -18.63
N ILE A 399 18.40 -13.63 -17.41
CA ILE A 399 17.34 -13.45 -16.40
C ILE A 399 16.81 -12.02 -16.53
N ASN A 400 15.50 -11.87 -16.68
CA ASN A 400 14.88 -10.56 -16.86
C ASN A 400 14.81 -9.83 -15.51
N PHE A 401 15.73 -8.89 -15.28
CA PHE A 401 15.83 -8.12 -14.05
C PHE A 401 15.08 -6.78 -14.16
N ARG A 402 14.15 -6.52 -13.23
CA ARG A 402 13.28 -5.34 -13.19
C ARG A 402 13.42 -4.64 -11.83
N PRO A 403 14.42 -3.78 -11.64
CA PRO A 403 14.57 -3.03 -10.40
C PRO A 403 13.59 -1.86 -10.36
N GLU A 404 13.07 -1.55 -9.18
CA GLU A 404 12.51 -0.23 -8.89
C GLU A 404 13.63 0.82 -8.78
N SER A 405 13.25 2.09 -8.93
CA SER A 405 14.19 3.20 -8.76
C SER A 405 14.43 3.46 -7.28
N TYR A 406 15.68 3.31 -6.83
CA TYR A 406 16.12 3.70 -5.49
C TYR A 406 15.70 5.14 -5.15
N GLY A 407 15.87 6.07 -6.10
CA GLY A 407 15.51 7.47 -5.88
C GLY A 407 14.00 7.66 -5.63
N TRP A 408 13.14 6.89 -6.30
CA TRP A 408 11.71 6.94 -6.05
C TRP A 408 11.34 6.30 -4.71
N SER A 409 12.03 5.24 -4.30
CA SER A 409 11.88 4.66 -2.95
C SER A 409 12.27 5.65 -1.85
N VAL A 410 13.28 6.50 -2.07
CA VAL A 410 13.65 7.60 -1.17
C VAL A 410 12.52 8.63 -1.04
N ILE A 411 11.87 9.03 -2.14
CA ILE A 411 10.71 9.94 -2.08
C ILE A 411 9.51 9.26 -1.41
N GLN A 412 9.29 7.97 -1.67
CA GLN A 412 8.24 7.22 -1.02
C GLN A 412 8.45 7.14 0.49
N ALA A 413 9.69 6.94 0.95
CA ALA A 413 10.04 6.96 2.37
C ALA A 413 9.83 8.34 2.99
N LEU A 414 10.21 9.41 2.29
CA LEU A 414 9.97 10.79 2.72
C LEU A 414 8.49 11.00 3.05
N ILE A 415 7.60 10.66 2.13
CA ILE A 415 6.15 10.84 2.35
C ILE A 415 5.66 9.86 3.42
N SER A 416 6.02 8.58 3.34
CA SER A 416 5.51 7.56 4.26
C SER A 416 5.88 7.81 5.73
N ARG A 417 7.03 8.45 6.00
CA ARG A 417 7.58 8.65 7.36
C ARG A 417 7.32 10.05 7.94
N SER A 418 6.92 11.03 7.12
CA SER A 418 6.79 12.42 7.57
C SER A 418 5.51 12.71 8.37
N ASP A 419 5.47 13.89 8.97
CA ASP A 419 4.27 14.52 9.55
C ASP A 419 3.76 15.70 8.70
N ARG A 420 2.83 16.48 9.25
CA ARG A 420 2.21 17.66 8.60
C ARG A 420 3.22 18.69 8.09
N ARG A 421 4.45 18.72 8.60
CA ARG A 421 5.49 19.65 8.14
C ARG A 421 5.94 19.38 6.71
N LEU A 422 5.67 18.19 6.16
CA LEU A 422 5.92 17.91 4.75
C LEU A 422 4.88 18.52 3.79
N ALA A 423 3.70 18.92 4.28
CA ALA A 423 2.61 19.40 3.41
C ALA A 423 3.04 20.57 2.49
N PRO A 424 3.78 21.60 2.95
CA PRO A 424 4.28 22.65 2.05
C PRO A 424 5.19 22.13 0.93
N VAL A 425 5.98 21.08 1.17
CA VAL A 425 6.82 20.45 0.15
C VAL A 425 5.94 19.75 -0.91
N ILE A 426 4.90 19.04 -0.47
CA ILE A 426 3.93 18.37 -1.36
C ILE A 426 3.17 19.40 -2.22
N ALA A 427 2.83 20.55 -1.65
CA ALA A 427 2.23 21.65 -2.42
C ALA A 427 3.21 22.27 -3.41
N LEU A 428 4.45 22.53 -2.99
CA LEU A 428 5.47 23.19 -3.81
C LEU A 428 5.99 22.32 -4.96
N VAL A 429 6.00 20.99 -4.82
CA VAL A 429 6.56 20.10 -5.85
C VAL A 429 5.69 20.02 -7.12
N ARG A 430 4.42 20.43 -7.05
CA ARG A 430 3.48 20.44 -8.18
C ARG A 430 4.07 21.16 -9.40
N GLY A 431 3.84 20.61 -10.59
CA GLY A 431 4.48 20.99 -11.85
C GLY A 431 5.85 20.33 -12.09
N SER A 432 6.51 19.80 -11.06
CA SER A 432 7.78 19.07 -11.15
C SER A 432 7.78 17.71 -10.42
N GLN A 433 6.61 17.28 -9.93
CA GLN A 433 6.40 16.11 -9.07
C GLN A 433 6.83 14.78 -9.70
N ASN A 434 6.88 14.72 -11.04
CA ASN A 434 7.31 13.55 -11.80
C ASN A 434 8.83 13.42 -11.90
N THR A 435 9.61 14.25 -11.18
CA THR A 435 11.08 14.21 -11.19
C THR A 435 11.64 14.18 -9.77
N LEU A 436 12.71 13.40 -9.56
CA LEU A 436 13.43 13.39 -8.28
C LEU A 436 14.05 14.75 -7.94
N GLY A 437 14.46 15.51 -8.96
CA GLY A 437 15.00 16.86 -8.79
C GLY A 437 13.96 17.85 -8.27
N GLY A 438 12.72 17.75 -8.73
CA GLY A 438 11.60 18.55 -8.24
C GLY A 438 11.39 18.39 -6.73
N TRP A 439 11.29 17.14 -6.26
CA TRP A 439 11.14 16.85 -4.83
C TRP A 439 12.30 17.39 -3.98
N LYS A 440 13.54 17.17 -4.41
CA LYS A 440 14.73 17.68 -3.70
C LYS A 440 14.76 19.21 -3.64
N LYS A 441 14.42 19.88 -4.75
CA LYS A 441 14.36 21.34 -4.82
C LYS A 441 13.25 21.89 -3.92
N ALA A 442 12.06 21.30 -3.97
CA ALA A 442 10.94 21.69 -3.11
C ALA A 442 11.31 21.53 -1.63
N TYR A 443 11.87 20.38 -1.24
CA TYR A 443 12.28 20.15 0.15
C TYR A 443 13.31 21.18 0.61
N LYS A 444 14.38 21.36 -0.17
CA LYS A 444 15.44 22.35 0.12
C LYS A 444 14.86 23.75 0.27
N SER A 445 13.95 24.14 -0.62
CA SER A 445 13.30 25.45 -0.59
C SER A 445 12.46 25.67 0.66
N ILE A 446 11.77 24.66 1.19
CA ILE A 446 11.03 24.82 2.44
C ILE A 446 11.98 24.73 3.65
N SER A 447 13.00 23.89 3.62
CA SER A 447 13.95 23.77 4.75
C SER A 447 14.84 25.00 4.95
N GLU A 448 15.16 25.73 3.88
CA GLU A 448 16.02 26.93 3.93
C GLU A 448 15.23 28.22 4.14
N ASN A 449 13.92 28.24 3.86
CA ASN A 449 13.08 29.40 4.08
C ASN A 449 12.28 29.21 5.38
N ASP A 450 12.69 29.89 6.45
CA ASP A 450 11.89 30.07 7.68
C ASP A 450 10.52 30.75 7.43
N HIS A 451 10.30 31.23 6.21
CA HIS A 451 9.16 32.03 5.78
C HIS A 451 8.53 31.55 4.48
N TYR A 452 8.34 30.24 4.27
CA TYR A 452 7.37 29.82 3.24
C TYR A 452 5.95 30.22 3.70
N LYS A 453 5.60 31.49 3.42
CA LYS A 453 4.30 32.12 3.69
C LYS A 453 3.26 31.52 2.76
N LEU A 454 2.74 30.35 3.11
CA LEU A 454 1.42 29.95 2.66
C LEU A 454 0.42 30.75 3.50
N ASN A 455 -0.08 31.87 2.95
CA ASN A 455 -1.17 32.72 3.46
C ASN A 455 -1.37 32.73 4.98
N ASP A 456 -0.85 33.76 5.68
CA ASP A 456 -1.05 34.26 7.07
C ASP A 456 -1.29 33.30 8.28
N ASN A 457 -1.77 32.08 8.09
CA ASN A 457 -2.15 31.12 9.13
C ASN A 457 -1.14 29.97 9.32
N THR A 458 -0.02 29.96 8.57
CA THR A 458 1.08 28.99 8.75
C THR A 458 2.23 29.51 9.63
N ASN A 459 2.10 30.73 10.18
CA ASN A 459 3.12 31.44 10.95
C ASN A 459 3.64 30.74 12.23
N ASN A 460 3.11 29.55 12.58
CA ASN A 460 3.51 28.76 13.75
C ASN A 460 3.93 27.31 13.41
N MET A 461 4.23 26.97 12.15
CA MET A 461 4.74 25.63 11.83
C MET A 461 6.19 25.47 12.28
N ALA A 462 6.45 24.42 13.08
CA ALA A 462 7.80 24.03 13.46
C ALA A 462 8.65 23.67 12.23
N MET A 463 9.97 23.88 12.33
CA MET A 463 10.93 23.58 11.25
C MET A 463 10.80 22.14 10.74
N LEU A 464 10.98 21.95 9.44
CA LEU A 464 11.08 20.61 8.86
C LEU A 464 12.27 19.86 9.47
N PRO A 465 12.13 18.57 9.79
CA PRO A 465 13.26 17.73 10.15
C PRO A 465 14.29 17.68 9.02
N SER A 466 15.50 17.18 9.30
CA SER A 466 16.49 16.99 8.23
C SER A 466 16.07 15.87 7.28
N TRP A 467 16.49 15.93 6.01
CA TRP A 467 16.23 14.88 5.02
C TRP A 467 16.73 13.51 5.47
N ASP A 468 17.95 13.47 6.05
CA ASP A 468 18.55 12.25 6.57
C ASP A 468 17.76 11.71 7.78
N GLU A 469 17.32 12.55 8.70
CA GLU A 469 16.49 12.14 9.86
C GLU A 469 15.21 11.43 9.41
N VAL A 470 14.52 11.96 8.39
CA VAL A 470 13.26 11.39 7.94
C VAL A 470 13.48 10.10 7.15
N ILE A 471 14.52 10.03 6.31
CA ILE A 471 14.62 8.95 5.31
C ILE A 471 15.63 7.89 5.69
N HIS A 472 16.81 8.28 6.19
CA HIS A 472 17.97 7.40 6.28
C HIS A 472 18.28 6.96 7.70
N GLU A 473 17.92 7.76 8.70
CA GLU A 473 18.15 7.41 10.09
C GLU A 473 17.18 6.32 10.57
N ASP A 474 17.73 5.43 11.39
CA ASP A 474 16.97 4.55 12.26
C ASP A 474 16.44 5.38 13.44
N TRP A 475 15.25 5.05 13.92
CA TRP A 475 14.56 5.75 15.00
C TRP A 475 14.49 4.88 16.24
N ASP A 476 14.75 5.50 17.38
CA ASP A 476 14.54 4.85 18.67
C ASP A 476 13.05 4.60 18.94
N PHE A 477 12.72 3.56 19.71
CA PHE A 477 11.36 3.23 20.10
C PHE A 477 10.65 4.32 20.92
N SER A 478 11.41 5.21 21.57
CA SER A 478 10.91 6.38 22.29
C SER A 478 10.57 7.58 21.39
N LYS A 479 10.94 7.55 20.10
CA LYS A 479 10.60 8.62 19.16
C LYS A 479 9.10 8.61 18.90
N ALA A 480 8.42 9.73 19.17
CA ALA A 480 7.03 9.91 18.81
C ALA A 480 6.83 9.79 17.29
N LEU A 481 5.91 8.91 16.88
CA LEU A 481 5.58 8.69 15.48
C LEU A 481 4.32 9.49 15.05
N PRO A 482 4.26 10.00 13.81
CA PRO A 482 3.12 10.79 13.32
C PRO A 482 1.76 10.06 13.37
N TRP A 483 1.78 8.73 13.40
CA TRP A 483 0.58 7.88 13.35
C TRP A 483 0.21 7.25 14.71
N GLU A 484 0.79 7.69 15.84
CA GLU A 484 0.52 7.08 17.16
C GLU A 484 -0.93 7.23 17.64
N HIS A 485 -1.61 8.30 17.20
CA HIS A 485 -3.03 8.51 17.49
C HIS A 485 -3.95 7.59 16.66
N LEU A 486 -3.40 6.79 15.74
CA LEU A 486 -4.13 5.86 14.88
C LEU A 486 -3.89 4.42 15.34
N GLN A 487 -4.96 3.72 15.68
CA GLN A 487 -4.89 2.34 16.13
C GLN A 487 -5.09 1.37 14.97
N GLY A 488 -3.99 0.67 14.65
CA GLY A 488 -3.94 -0.44 13.71
C GLY A 488 -4.43 -1.77 14.30
N ALA A 489 -4.17 -2.87 13.60
CA ALA A 489 -4.55 -4.21 14.07
C ALA A 489 -3.65 -4.77 15.17
N ILE A 490 -2.41 -4.28 15.24
CA ILE A 490 -1.38 -4.79 16.15
C ILE A 490 -0.95 -3.66 17.08
N LYS A 491 -0.83 -3.96 18.37
CA LYS A 491 -0.37 -3.01 19.39
C LYS A 491 1.13 -2.72 19.23
N PRO A 492 1.59 -1.50 19.56
CA PRO A 492 3.00 -1.11 19.43
C PRO A 492 4.00 -2.06 20.10
N GLU A 493 3.67 -2.63 21.26
CA GLU A 493 4.56 -3.53 22.00
C GLU A 493 4.88 -4.80 21.21
N LEU A 494 3.89 -5.34 20.48
CA LEU A 494 4.10 -6.51 19.62
C LEU A 494 4.89 -6.16 18.36
N LEU A 495 4.79 -4.93 17.85
CA LEU A 495 5.66 -4.45 16.76
C LEU A 495 7.11 -4.38 17.21
N MET A 496 7.37 -3.83 18.41
CA MET A 496 8.71 -3.78 19.00
C MET A 496 9.27 -5.18 19.27
N GLN A 497 8.45 -6.10 19.76
CA GLN A 497 8.85 -7.51 19.94
C GLN A 497 9.24 -8.15 18.61
N HIS A 498 8.44 -7.99 17.56
CA HIS A 498 8.77 -8.51 16.23
C HIS A 498 10.03 -7.85 15.65
N HIS A 499 10.28 -6.57 15.94
CA HIS A 499 11.53 -5.89 15.56
C HIS A 499 12.72 -6.53 16.29
N GLN A 500 12.64 -6.72 17.60
CA GLN A 500 13.72 -7.34 18.38
C GLN A 500 14.07 -8.74 17.87
N GLN A 501 13.05 -9.56 17.58
CA GLN A 501 13.27 -10.88 16.97
C GLN A 501 14.06 -10.82 15.65
N SER A 502 13.92 -9.75 14.86
CA SER A 502 14.72 -9.60 13.63
C SER A 502 16.21 -9.39 13.91
N ILE A 503 16.55 -8.71 15.00
CA ILE A 503 17.92 -8.49 15.45
C ILE A 503 18.50 -9.80 15.98
N ASP A 504 17.71 -10.55 16.75
CA ASP A 504 18.11 -11.83 17.30
C ASP A 504 18.42 -12.84 16.17
N GLU A 505 17.56 -12.90 15.15
CA GLU A 505 17.77 -13.72 13.93
C GLU A 505 19.02 -13.29 13.16
N ALA A 506 19.27 -11.99 13.04
CA ALA A 506 20.46 -11.47 12.37
C ALA A 506 21.74 -11.87 13.12
N SER A 507 21.70 -11.87 14.46
CA SER A 507 22.84 -12.15 15.33
C SER A 507 23.14 -13.65 15.42
N ALA A 508 22.10 -14.50 15.52
CA ALA A 508 22.24 -15.95 15.65
C ALA A 508 22.98 -16.61 14.47
N MET A 509 22.97 -15.98 13.29
CA MET A 509 23.57 -16.52 12.07
C MET A 509 24.92 -15.89 11.71
N ASN A 510 25.41 -14.94 12.50
CA ASN A 510 26.76 -14.38 12.41
C ASN A 510 27.56 -14.79 13.66
N PRO A 511 28.06 -16.04 13.78
CA PRO A 511 29.00 -16.41 14.83
C PRO A 511 30.39 -15.88 14.47
N LYS A 512 30.55 -14.55 14.50
CA LYS A 512 31.84 -13.88 14.53
C LYS A 512 31.85 -12.87 15.68
N THR A 513 31.89 -13.42 16.88
CA THR A 513 32.67 -12.94 18.03
C THR A 513 33.12 -14.14 18.81
#